data_AF-W7D2X5-F1
#
_entry.id   AF-W7D2X5-F1
#
_cell.length_a   1.000
_cell.length_b   1.000
_cell.length_c   1.000
_cell.angle_alpha   90.00
_cell.angle_beta   90.00
_cell.angle_gamma   90.00
#
_symmetry.space_group_name_H-M   'P 1'
#
loop_
_entity.id
_entity.type
_entity.pdbx_description
1 polymer ?
#
loop_
_entity_poly.entity_id
_entity_poly.type
_entity_poly.pdbx_seq_one_letter_code
_entity_poly.pdbx_strand_id
1 'polypeptide(L)'
;MWRLEEEYFLKLKIIAHNRLNPGGVFTYLVGLWLYSLVILGTSTLIIRLALDIKAIGKFTIIVYSCLLFVFLCLFIYLVICIFWGKILYRTQMFATFLMVLYTIVMSVEPLFLCHLFALNGEWGQQFNLWIIVSVTLALMQFLICFHLVRSGILKGSLKKEGVGLFEWNKDLKLLMQIMIGSYLLLIIWLFFIIGLSTNIFGPMVFLTLMFLFSIAVQEFIILVICRYRFSSFNVSYEEATKYRVKKKRR
;
A
#
# COMPACT_ATOMS: atom_id res chain seq x y z
N MET A 1 13.44 -24.17 6.20
CA MET A 1 12.05 -24.06 5.67
C MET A 1 11.11 -23.83 6.86
N TRP A 2 10.35 -22.72 6.90
CA TRP A 2 9.55 -22.36 8.09
C TRP A 2 8.47 -23.44 8.36
N ARG A 3 8.47 -24.09 9.52
CA ARG A 3 7.34 -24.90 9.99
C ARG A 3 6.35 -24.00 10.73
N LEU A 4 5.67 -23.14 9.98
CA LEU A 4 4.51 -22.41 10.49
C LEU A 4 3.28 -23.29 10.37
N GLU A 5 2.61 -23.50 11.49
CA GLU A 5 1.30 -24.16 11.55
C GLU A 5 0.19 -23.13 11.37
N GLU A 6 -0.99 -23.58 10.93
CA GLU A 6 -2.13 -22.69 10.70
C GLU A 6 -2.61 -22.00 11.99
N GLU A 7 -2.43 -22.65 13.14
CA GLU A 7 -2.85 -22.16 14.46
C GLU A 7 -2.23 -20.79 14.80
N TYR A 8 -1.03 -20.51 14.28
CA TYR A 8 -0.35 -19.23 14.45
C TYR A 8 -1.08 -18.06 13.80
N PHE A 9 -2.08 -18.29 12.94
CA PHE A 9 -2.76 -17.25 12.16
C PHE A 9 -4.26 -17.16 12.39
N LEU A 10 -4.78 -17.77 13.47
CA LEU A 10 -6.22 -17.82 13.75
C LEU A 10 -6.87 -16.43 13.81
N LYS A 11 -6.23 -15.42 14.41
CA LYS A 11 -6.74 -14.04 14.43
C LYS A 11 -6.82 -13.44 13.03
N LEU A 12 -5.77 -13.64 12.22
CA LEU A 12 -5.76 -13.17 10.83
C LEU A 12 -6.81 -13.88 9.98
N LYS A 13 -7.08 -15.17 10.23
CA LYS A 13 -8.15 -15.92 9.56
C LYS A 13 -9.53 -15.32 9.82
N ILE A 14 -9.80 -14.90 11.05
CA ILE A 14 -11.06 -14.23 11.41
C ILE A 14 -11.19 -12.90 10.66
N ILE A 15 -10.13 -12.09 10.64
CA ILE A 15 -10.10 -10.81 9.90
C ILE A 15 -10.28 -11.06 8.40
N ALA A 16 -9.62 -12.08 7.86
CA ALA A 16 -9.69 -12.47 6.47
C ALA A 16 -11.10 -12.91 6.05
N HIS A 17 -11.82 -13.61 6.92
CA HIS A 17 -13.18 -14.05 6.61
C HIS A 17 -14.20 -12.89 6.70
N ASN A 18 -13.97 -11.94 7.61
CA ASN A 18 -14.88 -10.82 7.83
C ASN A 18 -14.64 -9.65 6.87
N ARG A 19 -13.42 -9.08 6.87
CA ARG A 19 -13.08 -7.84 6.16
C ARG A 19 -12.37 -8.10 4.84
N LEU A 20 -11.41 -9.02 4.81
CA LEU A 20 -10.59 -9.29 3.63
C LEU A 20 -11.08 -10.52 2.84
N ASN A 21 -12.39 -10.78 2.86
CA ASN A 21 -12.96 -11.83 2.03
C ASN A 21 -12.85 -11.44 0.54
N PRO A 22 -13.11 -12.34 -0.43
CA PRO A 22 -12.94 -12.02 -1.84
C PRO A 22 -13.67 -10.74 -2.26
N GLY A 23 -14.89 -10.53 -1.77
CA GLY A 23 -15.65 -9.30 -2.01
C GLY A 23 -15.03 -8.06 -1.39
N GLY A 24 -14.53 -8.15 -0.16
CA GLY A 24 -13.83 -7.05 0.51
C GLY A 24 -12.53 -6.66 -0.19
N VAL A 25 -11.74 -7.66 -0.63
CA VAL A 25 -10.54 -7.43 -1.45
C VAL A 25 -10.90 -6.75 -2.77
N PHE A 26 -11.96 -7.20 -3.44
CA PHE A 26 -12.44 -6.56 -4.67
C PHE A 26 -12.86 -5.10 -4.43
N THR A 27 -13.65 -4.81 -3.39
CA THR A 27 -14.03 -3.44 -3.03
C THR A 27 -12.80 -2.56 -2.75
N TYR A 28 -11.80 -3.11 -2.05
CA TYR A 28 -10.55 -2.41 -1.78
C TYR A 28 -9.78 -2.09 -3.08
N LEU A 29 -9.66 -3.06 -3.99
CA LEU A 29 -9.03 -2.88 -5.30
C LEU A 29 -9.75 -1.84 -6.18
N VAL A 30 -11.09 -1.80 -6.15
CA VAL A 30 -11.87 -0.75 -6.83
C VAL A 30 -11.55 0.63 -6.22
N GLY A 31 -11.47 0.73 -4.89
CA GLY A 31 -11.09 1.96 -4.20
C GLY A 31 -9.69 2.45 -4.60
N LEU A 32 -8.71 1.53 -4.68
CA LEU A 32 -7.36 1.83 -5.15
C LEU A 32 -7.37 2.32 -6.60
N TRP A 33 -8.12 1.65 -7.48
CA TRP A 33 -8.22 2.06 -8.87
C TRP A 33 -8.82 3.46 -9.03
N LEU A 34 -9.89 3.79 -8.29
CA LEU A 34 -10.49 5.12 -8.30
C LEU A 34 -9.52 6.19 -7.76
N TYR A 35 -8.75 5.87 -6.72
CA TYR A 35 -7.71 6.75 -6.20
C TYR A 35 -6.64 7.03 -7.25
N SER A 36 -6.07 5.99 -7.86
CA SER A 36 -5.05 6.12 -8.90
C SER A 36 -5.59 6.86 -10.13
N LEU A 37 -6.87 6.67 -10.49
CA LEU A 37 -7.51 7.41 -11.57
C LEU A 37 -7.46 8.93 -11.34
N VAL A 38 -7.70 9.40 -10.11
CA VAL A 38 -7.63 10.82 -9.77
C VAL A 38 -6.19 11.33 -9.86
N ILE A 39 -5.22 10.62 -9.28
CA ILE A 39 -3.81 11.06 -9.26
C ILE A 39 -3.19 11.01 -10.67
N LEU A 40 -3.42 9.95 -11.43
CA LEU A 40 -2.90 9.83 -12.80
C LEU A 40 -3.65 10.75 -13.77
N GLY A 41 -4.95 10.95 -13.58
CA GLY A 41 -5.74 11.92 -14.35
C GLY A 41 -5.20 13.34 -14.17
N THR A 42 -4.99 13.76 -12.92
CA THR A 42 -4.37 15.07 -12.61
C THR A 42 -2.94 15.18 -13.15
N SER A 43 -2.12 14.14 -12.99
CA SER A 43 -0.77 14.08 -13.58
C SER A 43 -0.78 14.24 -15.10
N THR A 44 -1.73 13.60 -15.79
CA THR A 44 -1.92 13.72 -17.25
C THR A 44 -2.23 15.16 -17.65
N LEU A 45 -3.13 15.82 -16.92
CA LEU A 45 -3.49 17.21 -17.18
C LEU A 45 -2.30 18.15 -16.99
N ILE A 46 -1.51 17.97 -15.94
CA ILE A 46 -0.30 18.78 -15.69
C ILE A 46 0.71 18.60 -16.83
N ILE A 47 1.00 17.34 -17.21
CA ILE A 47 1.91 17.02 -18.32
C ILE A 47 1.47 17.67 -19.64
N ARG A 48 0.16 17.70 -19.92
CA ARG A 48 -0.36 18.23 -21.19
C ARG A 48 -0.59 19.73 -21.22
N LEU A 49 -0.99 20.32 -20.09
CA LEU A 49 -1.51 21.70 -20.05
C LEU A 49 -0.58 22.68 -19.35
N ALA A 50 0.32 22.19 -18.49
CA ALA A 50 1.09 23.05 -17.58
C ALA A 50 2.62 22.88 -17.69
N LEU A 51 3.11 21.79 -18.26
CA LEU A 51 4.54 21.53 -18.42
C LEU A 51 4.99 21.81 -19.87
N ASP A 52 6.13 22.48 -20.04
CA ASP A 52 6.83 22.47 -21.33
C ASP A 52 7.33 21.03 -21.58
N ILE A 53 6.99 20.47 -22.74
CA ILE A 53 7.39 19.12 -23.16
C ILE A 53 8.91 18.95 -23.09
N LYS A 54 9.68 20.03 -23.32
CA LYS A 54 11.14 20.02 -23.23
C LYS A 54 11.66 19.89 -21.79
N ALA A 55 10.88 20.28 -20.79
CA ALA A 55 11.23 20.12 -19.38
C ALA A 55 11.00 18.68 -18.88
N ILE A 56 10.30 17.84 -19.65
CA ILE A 56 10.02 16.46 -19.27
C ILE A 56 11.22 15.57 -19.59
N GLY A 57 12.00 15.26 -18.55
CA GLY A 57 13.10 14.31 -18.65
C GLY A 57 12.65 12.86 -18.90
N LYS A 58 13.55 12.05 -19.47
CA LYS A 58 13.32 10.61 -19.74
C LYS A 58 12.86 9.82 -18.50
N PHE A 59 13.41 10.16 -17.33
CA PHE A 59 13.03 9.54 -16.06
C PHE A 59 11.54 9.72 -15.75
N THR A 60 11.02 10.94 -15.88
CA THR A 60 9.60 11.27 -15.66
C THR A 60 8.70 10.47 -16.60
N ILE A 61 9.09 10.33 -17.87
CA ILE A 61 8.34 9.56 -18.87
C ILE A 61 8.30 8.08 -18.50
N ILE A 62 9.44 7.50 -18.11
CA ILE A 62 9.53 6.09 -17.70
C ILE A 62 8.64 5.82 -16.49
N VAL A 63 8.77 6.64 -15.44
CA VAL A 63 7.98 6.47 -14.21
C VAL A 63 6.49 6.60 -14.51
N TYR A 64 6.08 7.62 -15.26
CA TYR A 64 4.68 7.81 -15.65
C TYR A 64 4.14 6.62 -16.46
N SER A 65 4.93 6.12 -17.42
CA SER A 65 4.55 4.98 -18.25
C SER A 65 4.40 3.71 -17.42
N CYS A 66 5.29 3.48 -16.43
CA CYS A 66 5.17 2.37 -15.49
C CYS A 66 3.91 2.48 -14.63
N LEU A 67 3.62 3.66 -14.07
CA LEU A 67 2.40 3.88 -13.26
C LEU A 67 1.14 3.65 -14.09
N LEU A 68 1.10 4.17 -15.33
CA LEU A 68 -0.01 3.99 -16.25
C LEU A 68 -0.18 2.51 -16.64
N PHE A 69 0.91 1.81 -16.94
CA PHE A 69 0.88 0.38 -17.26
C PHE A 69 0.29 -0.43 -16.11
N VAL A 70 0.80 -0.18 -14.89
CA VAL A 70 0.28 -0.84 -13.69
C VAL A 70 -1.21 -0.56 -13.58
N PHE A 71 -1.64 0.72 -13.58
CA PHE A 71 -3.04 1.15 -13.51
C PHE A 71 -3.96 0.40 -14.49
N LEU A 72 -3.53 0.29 -15.76
CA LEU A 72 -4.26 -0.43 -16.79
C LEU A 72 -4.37 -1.93 -16.48
N CYS A 73 -3.31 -2.57 -15.96
CA CYS A 73 -3.38 -3.96 -15.55
C CYS A 73 -4.43 -4.21 -14.45
N LEU A 74 -4.57 -3.31 -13.47
CA LEU A 74 -5.64 -3.45 -12.46
C LEU A 74 -7.00 -3.20 -13.05
N PHE A 75 -7.15 -2.19 -13.92
CA PHE A 75 -8.40 -1.95 -14.61
C PHE A 75 -8.88 -3.20 -15.36
N ILE A 76 -7.99 -3.82 -16.15
CA ILE A 76 -8.28 -5.06 -16.88
C ILE A 76 -8.71 -6.17 -15.91
N TYR A 77 -7.98 -6.35 -14.80
CA TYR A 77 -8.33 -7.35 -13.79
C TYR A 77 -9.71 -7.11 -13.15
N LEU A 78 -10.02 -5.85 -12.81
CA LEU A 78 -11.31 -5.47 -12.25
C LEU A 78 -12.45 -5.74 -13.24
N VAL A 79 -12.26 -5.37 -14.51
CA VAL A 79 -13.22 -5.66 -15.59
C VAL A 79 -13.47 -7.16 -15.69
N ILE A 80 -12.41 -7.98 -15.72
CA ILE A 80 -12.52 -9.45 -15.75
C ILE A 80 -13.32 -9.97 -14.54
N CYS A 81 -13.05 -9.44 -13.34
CA CYS A 81 -13.77 -9.86 -12.13
C CYS A 81 -15.25 -9.46 -12.15
N ILE A 82 -15.61 -8.33 -12.76
CA ILE A 82 -17.01 -7.88 -12.90
C ILE A 82 -17.77 -8.80 -13.87
N PHE A 83 -17.20 -9.07 -15.04
CA PHE A 83 -17.85 -9.92 -16.06
C PHE A 83 -17.91 -11.40 -15.64
N TRP A 84 -16.89 -11.87 -14.92
CA TRP A 84 -16.82 -13.25 -14.45
C TRP A 84 -16.61 -13.30 -12.94
N GLY A 85 -17.68 -13.04 -12.18
CA GLY A 85 -17.65 -12.97 -10.71
C GLY A 85 -17.04 -14.19 -9.99
N LYS A 86 -16.99 -15.37 -10.63
CA LYS A 86 -16.31 -16.56 -10.10
C LYS A 86 -14.78 -16.48 -10.18
N ILE A 87 -14.22 -15.69 -11.10
CA ILE A 87 -12.77 -15.54 -11.27
C ILE A 87 -12.15 -15.02 -9.98
N LEU A 88 -12.73 -13.99 -9.36
CA LEU A 88 -12.25 -13.44 -8.09
C LEU A 88 -12.07 -14.50 -6.98
N TYR A 89 -12.97 -15.48 -6.92
CA TYR A 89 -12.89 -16.57 -5.95
C TYR A 89 -11.86 -17.63 -6.34
N ARG A 90 -11.60 -17.81 -7.64
CA ARG A 90 -10.55 -18.72 -8.12
C ARG A 90 -9.15 -18.09 -8.02
N THR A 91 -9.06 -16.77 -8.15
CA THR A 91 -7.81 -16.00 -8.18
C THR A 91 -7.55 -15.22 -6.89
N GLN A 92 -8.07 -15.69 -5.75
CA GLN A 92 -7.94 -14.99 -4.46
C GLN A 92 -6.50 -14.67 -4.09
N MET A 93 -5.57 -15.61 -4.30
CA MET A 93 -4.15 -15.37 -4.05
C MET A 93 -3.64 -14.19 -4.89
N PHE A 94 -3.93 -14.19 -6.19
CA PHE A 94 -3.55 -13.12 -7.10
C PHE A 94 -4.22 -11.78 -6.74
N ALA A 95 -5.51 -11.78 -6.38
CA ALA A 95 -6.21 -10.59 -5.91
C ALA A 95 -5.56 -9.96 -4.67
N THR A 96 -5.12 -10.81 -3.73
CA THR A 96 -4.44 -10.37 -2.50
C THR A 96 -3.04 -9.85 -2.80
N PHE A 97 -2.34 -10.49 -3.74
CA PHE A 97 -1.06 -10.02 -4.23
C PHE A 97 -1.19 -8.65 -4.91
N LEU A 98 -2.20 -8.46 -5.76
CA LEU A 98 -2.52 -7.17 -6.36
C LEU A 98 -2.82 -6.12 -5.29
N MET A 99 -3.54 -6.48 -4.22
CA MET A 99 -3.79 -5.58 -3.10
C MET A 99 -2.48 -5.11 -2.44
N VAL A 100 -1.51 -6.00 -2.21
CA VAL A 100 -0.17 -5.64 -1.71
C VAL A 100 0.53 -4.69 -2.67
N LEU A 101 0.63 -5.08 -3.95
CA LEU A 101 1.31 -4.30 -4.99
C LEU A 101 0.72 -2.89 -5.09
N TYR A 102 -0.60 -2.79 -5.13
CA TYR A 102 -1.29 -1.51 -5.28
C TYR A 102 -1.28 -0.63 -4.04
N THR A 103 -1.21 -1.22 -2.84
CA THR A 103 -1.00 -0.44 -1.62
C THR A 103 0.36 0.27 -1.67
N ILE A 104 1.38 -0.37 -2.26
CA ILE A 104 2.69 0.23 -2.48
C ILE A 104 2.63 1.29 -3.61
N VAL A 105 1.92 1.02 -4.70
CA VAL A 105 1.76 2.00 -5.79
C VAL A 105 1.05 3.27 -5.28
N MET A 106 -0.02 3.10 -4.52
CA MET A 106 -0.79 4.19 -3.89
C MET A 106 0.08 5.08 -2.99
N SER A 107 1.12 4.52 -2.38
CA SER A 107 2.02 5.27 -1.50
C SER A 107 3.02 6.14 -2.26
N VAL A 108 3.28 5.83 -3.54
CA VAL A 108 4.29 6.49 -4.38
C VAL A 108 3.65 7.45 -5.39
N GLU A 109 2.46 7.16 -5.91
CA GLU A 109 1.77 7.99 -6.92
C GLU A 109 1.69 9.49 -6.57
N PRO A 110 1.38 9.89 -5.32
CA PRO A 110 1.32 11.31 -4.98
C PRO A 110 2.70 11.99 -4.97
N LEU A 111 3.77 11.25 -4.68
CA LEU A 111 5.13 11.78 -4.78
C LEU A 111 5.49 12.09 -6.23
N PHE A 112 5.03 11.26 -7.16
CA PHE A 112 5.15 11.53 -8.59
C PHE A 112 4.37 12.78 -9.01
N LEU A 113 3.16 12.98 -8.48
CA LEU A 113 2.40 14.21 -8.72
C LEU A 113 3.14 15.45 -8.21
N CYS A 114 3.70 15.40 -7.00
CA CYS A 114 4.51 16.49 -6.47
C CYS A 114 5.78 16.75 -7.29
N HIS A 115 6.39 15.70 -7.86
CA HIS A 115 7.53 15.84 -8.77
C HIS A 115 7.18 16.64 -10.01
N LEU A 116 6.01 16.39 -10.61
CA LEU A 116 5.55 17.17 -11.76
C LEU A 116 5.37 18.65 -11.43
N PHE A 117 4.88 18.99 -10.24
CA PHE A 117 4.81 20.37 -9.80
C PHE A 117 6.20 20.98 -9.57
N ALA A 118 7.14 20.20 -9.04
CA ALA A 118 8.50 20.65 -8.81
C ALA A 118 9.29 20.90 -10.11
N LEU A 119 8.94 20.23 -11.22
CA LEU A 119 9.55 20.48 -12.53
C LEU A 119 9.26 21.88 -13.07
N ASN A 120 8.13 22.49 -12.68
CA ASN A 120 7.78 23.87 -13.03
C ASN A 120 8.47 24.91 -12.14
N GLY A 121 9.09 24.50 -11.04
CA GLY A 121 9.79 25.37 -10.10
C GLY A 121 11.31 25.18 -10.11
N GLU A 122 12.03 26.06 -9.43
CA GLU A 122 13.50 26.00 -9.31
C GLU A 122 14.01 24.81 -8.47
N TRP A 123 13.09 24.03 -7.88
CA TRP A 123 13.38 23.02 -6.85
C TRP A 123 13.42 21.58 -7.38
N GLY A 124 13.25 21.36 -8.69
CA GLY A 124 13.12 20.02 -9.28
C GLY A 124 14.27 19.06 -8.95
N GLN A 125 15.53 19.52 -8.95
CA GLN A 125 16.67 18.67 -8.56
C GLN A 125 16.67 18.31 -7.07
N GLN A 126 16.37 19.26 -6.18
CA GLN A 126 16.33 19.04 -4.74
C GLN A 126 15.16 18.14 -4.36
N PHE A 127 14.04 18.25 -5.07
CA PHE A 127 12.87 17.39 -4.89
C PHE A 127 13.15 15.93 -5.27
N ASN A 128 13.92 15.69 -6.34
CA ASN A 128 14.34 14.32 -6.69
C ASN A 128 15.17 13.66 -5.59
N LEU A 129 16.13 14.38 -5.01
CA LEU A 129 16.91 13.88 -3.87
C LEU A 129 16.02 13.55 -2.68
N TRP A 130 15.02 14.39 -2.42
CA TRP A 130 14.05 14.16 -1.36
C TRP A 130 13.16 12.93 -1.59
N ILE A 131 12.70 12.69 -2.83
CA ILE A 131 11.99 11.44 -3.17
C ILE A 131 12.90 10.25 -2.88
N ILE A 132 14.15 10.28 -3.33
CA ILE A 132 15.11 9.17 -3.14
C ILE A 132 15.31 8.89 -1.65
N VAL A 133 15.58 9.92 -0.83
CA VAL A 133 15.73 9.76 0.62
C VAL A 133 14.46 9.21 1.25
N SER A 134 13.30 9.73 0.88
CA SER A 134 12.02 9.32 1.44
C SER A 134 11.67 7.87 1.11
N VAL A 135 11.82 7.47 -0.15
CA VAL A 135 11.62 6.08 -0.58
C VAL A 135 12.61 5.14 0.12
N THR A 136 13.86 5.56 0.30
CA THR A 136 14.88 4.78 1.02
C THR A 136 14.49 4.58 2.49
N LEU A 137 14.06 5.64 3.17
CA LEU A 137 13.57 5.55 4.56
C LEU A 137 12.30 4.69 4.67
N ALA A 138 11.37 4.82 3.74
CA ALA A 138 10.17 3.98 3.69
C ALA A 138 10.50 2.50 3.47
N LEU A 139 11.51 2.20 2.65
CA LEU A 139 12.00 0.84 2.44
C LEU A 139 12.66 0.28 3.70
N MET A 140 13.52 1.06 4.37
CA MET A 140 14.11 0.66 5.65
C MET A 140 13.02 0.37 6.69
N GLN A 141 12.04 1.27 6.81
CA GLN A 141 10.89 1.10 7.70
C GLN A 141 10.11 -0.17 7.38
N PHE A 142 9.82 -0.40 6.10
CA PHE A 142 9.13 -1.59 5.63
C PHE A 142 9.86 -2.87 6.07
N LEU A 143 11.18 -2.94 5.91
CA LEU A 143 12.00 -4.09 6.30
C LEU A 143 11.98 -4.32 7.82
N ILE A 144 12.08 -3.23 8.61
CA ILE A 144 12.04 -3.32 10.06
C ILE A 144 10.65 -3.79 10.53
N CYS A 145 9.57 -3.20 9.99
CA CYS A 145 8.20 -3.63 10.28
C CYS A 145 7.98 -5.10 9.92
N PHE A 146 8.44 -5.53 8.74
CA PHE A 146 8.34 -6.93 8.33
C PHE A 146 9.07 -7.88 9.30
N HIS A 147 10.29 -7.53 9.71
CA HIS A 147 11.05 -8.30 10.69
C HIS A 147 10.33 -8.41 12.04
N LEU A 148 9.77 -7.29 12.52
CA LEU A 148 9.07 -7.24 13.81
C LEU A 148 7.77 -8.03 13.79
N VAL A 149 6.97 -7.86 12.75
CA VAL A 149 5.74 -8.63 12.52
C VAL A 149 6.05 -10.12 12.43
N ARG A 150 7.10 -10.50 11.68
CA ARG A 150 7.60 -11.87 11.63
C ARG A 150 7.96 -12.41 13.01
N SER A 151 8.73 -11.64 13.79
CA SER A 151 9.14 -12.03 15.15
C SER A 151 7.90 -12.20 16.06
N GLY A 152 6.93 -11.28 15.95
CA GLY A 152 5.67 -11.35 16.67
C GLY A 152 4.85 -12.59 16.32
N ILE A 153 4.79 -12.98 15.04
CA ILE A 153 4.11 -14.22 14.62
C ILE A 153 4.77 -15.44 15.26
N LEU A 154 6.10 -15.52 15.26
CA LEU A 154 6.84 -16.62 15.88
C LEU A 154 6.62 -16.70 17.39
N LYS A 155 6.39 -15.56 18.05
CA LYS A 155 6.02 -15.47 19.47
C LYS A 155 4.53 -15.77 19.75
N GLY A 156 3.73 -16.08 18.71
CA GLY A 156 2.33 -16.46 18.88
C GLY A 156 1.34 -15.29 18.92
N SER A 157 1.73 -14.08 18.51
CA SER A 157 0.84 -12.89 18.53
C SER A 157 -0.47 -13.06 17.76
N LEU A 158 -0.51 -13.90 16.72
CA LEU A 158 -1.69 -14.13 15.88
C LEU A 158 -2.47 -15.41 16.21
N LYS A 159 -2.09 -16.12 17.29
CA LYS A 159 -2.87 -17.24 17.85
C LYS A 159 -4.20 -16.74 18.42
N LYS A 160 -5.11 -17.67 18.75
CA LYS A 160 -6.44 -17.37 19.29
C LYS A 160 -6.41 -16.46 20.53
N GLU A 161 -5.54 -16.80 21.49
CA GLU A 161 -5.27 -16.03 22.71
C GLU A 161 -4.14 -15.01 22.52
N GLY A 162 -3.61 -14.94 21.30
CA GLY A 162 -2.58 -13.98 20.94
C GLY A 162 -3.10 -12.55 21.06
N VAL A 163 -2.20 -11.64 20.82
CA VAL A 163 -2.29 -10.21 21.15
C VAL A 163 -2.74 -9.42 19.89
N GLY A 164 -2.38 -9.90 18.70
CA GLY A 164 -2.78 -9.37 17.40
C GLY A 164 -1.58 -8.90 16.58
N LEU A 165 -1.81 -8.54 15.32
CA LEU A 165 -0.75 -8.15 14.38
C LEU A 165 -0.12 -6.79 14.73
N PHE A 166 -0.94 -5.92 15.30
CA PHE A 166 -0.60 -4.55 15.69
C PHE A 166 -0.98 -4.29 17.14
N GLU A 167 -0.88 -5.27 18.04
CA GLU A 167 -0.77 -4.88 19.44
C GLU A 167 0.63 -4.28 19.62
N TRP A 168 0.63 -2.95 19.69
CA TRP A 168 1.81 -2.10 19.77
C TRP A 168 2.61 -2.46 21.03
N ASN A 169 3.48 -3.45 20.93
CA ASN A 169 4.42 -3.72 22.00
C ASN A 169 5.26 -2.44 22.20
N LYS A 170 5.68 -2.16 23.45
CA LYS A 170 6.33 -0.89 23.81
C LYS A 170 7.48 -0.54 22.86
N ASP A 171 8.24 -1.54 22.43
CA ASP A 171 9.37 -1.40 21.51
C ASP A 171 8.95 -1.01 20.08
N LEU A 172 7.86 -1.58 19.55
CA LEU A 172 7.33 -1.23 18.23
C LEU A 172 6.80 0.21 18.23
N LYS A 173 6.11 0.59 19.32
CA LYS A 173 5.59 1.94 19.51
C LYS A 173 6.70 2.96 19.65
N LEU A 174 7.70 2.67 20.48
CA LEU A 174 8.87 3.51 20.67
C LEU A 174 9.65 3.67 19.36
N LEU A 175 9.85 2.57 18.61
CA LEU A 175 10.52 2.62 17.32
C LEU A 175 9.73 3.46 16.31
N MET A 176 8.41 3.28 16.20
CA MET A 176 7.59 4.11 15.32
C MET A 176 7.62 5.58 15.75
N GLN A 177 7.62 5.88 17.05
CA GLN A 177 7.77 7.24 17.55
C GLN A 177 9.14 7.84 17.22
N ILE A 178 10.23 7.07 17.37
CA ILE A 178 11.59 7.48 16.99
C ILE A 178 11.68 7.71 15.49
N MET A 179 11.05 6.86 14.68
CA MET A 179 11.04 6.96 13.22
C MET A 179 10.20 8.14 12.73
N ILE A 180 9.03 8.38 13.32
CA ILE A 180 8.22 9.57 13.03
C ILE A 180 8.96 10.84 13.50
N GLY A 181 9.63 10.77 14.65
CA GLY A 181 10.43 11.86 15.20
C GLY A 181 11.65 12.20 14.36
N SER A 182 12.41 11.21 13.89
CA SER A 182 13.54 11.40 12.98
C SER A 182 13.09 11.94 11.62
N TYR A 183 11.90 11.55 11.18
CA TYR A 183 11.28 12.06 9.97
C TYR A 183 10.87 13.53 10.09
N LEU A 184 10.21 13.90 11.18
CA LEU A 184 9.88 15.29 11.48
C LEU A 184 11.13 16.15 11.62
N LEU A 185 12.18 15.64 12.27
CA LEU A 185 13.48 16.30 12.37
C LEU A 185 14.14 16.50 11.01
N LEU A 186 14.10 15.50 10.12
CA LEU A 186 14.58 15.63 8.75
C LEU A 186 13.83 16.74 8.00
N ILE A 187 12.49 16.77 8.11
CA ILE A 187 11.67 17.80 7.46
C ILE A 187 12.00 19.20 8.00
N ILE A 188 12.12 19.34 9.33
CA ILE A 188 12.49 20.61 9.98
C ILE A 188 13.89 21.05 9.53
N TRP A 189 14.85 20.13 9.47
CA TRP A 189 16.21 20.40 9.02
C TRP A 189 16.23 20.88 7.55
N LEU A 190 15.47 20.23 6.67
CA LEU A 190 15.32 20.64 5.27
C LEU A 190 14.65 22.02 5.14
N PHE A 191 13.67 22.33 5.98
CA PHE A 191 12.99 23.63 6.00
C PHE A 191 13.95 24.77 6.36
N PHE A 192 14.75 24.61 7.42
CA PHE A 192 15.64 25.65 7.92
C PHE A 192 16.92 25.83 7.10
N ILE A 193 17.49 24.76 6.52
CA ILE A 193 18.77 24.83 5.81
C ILE A 193 18.62 25.11 4.32
N ILE A 194 17.59 24.57 3.67
CA ILE A 194 17.44 24.67 2.21
C ILE A 194 16.62 25.92 1.82
N GLY A 195 16.06 26.65 2.81
CA GLY A 195 15.32 27.89 2.57
C GLY A 195 14.01 27.63 1.80
N LEU A 196 13.36 26.49 2.06
CA LEU A 196 12.12 26.10 1.40
C LEU A 196 10.96 27.02 1.83
N SER A 197 10.88 28.19 1.21
CA SER A 197 9.76 29.09 1.35
C SER A 197 8.60 28.58 0.47
N THR A 198 7.50 28.21 1.12
CA THR A 198 6.15 28.11 0.54
C THR A 198 5.81 26.90 -0.37
N ASN A 199 5.72 25.68 0.20
CA ASN A 199 4.70 24.63 -0.09
C ASN A 199 5.12 23.20 0.34
N ILE A 200 5.70 23.03 1.53
CA ILE A 200 6.08 21.72 2.08
C ILE A 200 4.90 20.85 2.55
N PHE A 201 3.72 21.42 2.73
CA PHE A 201 2.59 20.74 3.36
C PHE A 201 2.08 19.54 2.56
N GLY A 202 1.86 19.71 1.24
CA GLY A 202 1.43 18.61 0.36
C GLY A 202 2.41 17.45 0.34
N PRO A 203 3.69 17.69 0.01
CA PRO A 203 4.76 16.70 0.11
C PRO A 203 4.78 15.99 1.48
N MET A 204 4.72 16.74 2.58
CA MET A 204 4.71 16.19 3.96
C MET A 204 3.53 15.25 4.25
N VAL A 205 2.32 15.60 3.80
CA VAL A 205 1.14 14.75 3.96
C VAL A 205 1.34 13.42 3.23
N PHE A 206 1.83 13.45 1.98
CA PHE A 206 2.00 12.24 1.19
C PHE A 206 3.08 11.30 1.71
N LEU A 207 4.14 11.84 2.29
CA LEU A 207 5.15 11.04 2.98
C LEU A 207 4.61 10.36 4.24
N THR A 208 3.80 11.08 5.01
CA THR A 208 3.16 10.53 6.20
C THR A 208 2.24 9.39 5.80
N LEU A 209 1.47 9.56 4.71
CA LEU A 209 0.67 8.49 4.14
C LEU A 209 1.54 7.31 3.67
N MET A 210 2.67 7.57 3.00
CA MET A 210 3.58 6.51 2.57
C MET A 210 4.10 5.67 3.74
N PHE A 211 4.44 6.32 4.86
CA PHE A 211 4.84 5.64 6.08
C PHE A 211 3.71 4.75 6.64
N LEU A 212 2.49 5.29 6.73
CA LEU A 212 1.32 4.54 7.20
C LEU A 212 1.05 3.32 6.32
N PHE A 213 1.20 3.46 4.99
CA PHE A 213 1.04 2.34 4.07
C PHE A 213 2.12 1.27 4.23
N SER A 214 3.38 1.64 4.49
CA SER A 214 4.46 0.68 4.79
C SER A 214 4.20 -0.19 6.02
N ILE A 215 3.42 0.32 6.98
CA ILE A 215 2.97 -0.44 8.16
C ILE A 215 1.75 -1.30 7.80
N ALA A 216 0.75 -0.70 7.15
CA ALA A 216 -0.50 -1.38 6.83
C ALA A 216 -0.29 -2.57 5.88
N VAL A 217 0.62 -2.44 4.91
CA VAL A 217 0.88 -3.48 3.89
C VAL A 217 1.38 -4.80 4.50
N GLN A 218 1.92 -4.77 5.73
CA GLN A 218 2.41 -5.99 6.41
C GLN A 218 1.29 -7.01 6.61
N GLU A 219 0.09 -6.56 6.99
CA GLU A 219 -1.09 -7.44 7.16
C GLU A 219 -1.44 -8.14 5.84
N PHE A 220 -1.39 -7.40 4.73
CA PHE A 220 -1.69 -7.92 3.40
C PHE A 220 -0.64 -8.92 2.93
N ILE A 221 0.65 -8.67 3.20
CA ILE A 221 1.73 -9.61 2.86
C ILE A 221 1.54 -10.95 3.58
N ILE A 222 1.22 -10.93 4.87
CA ILE A 222 0.98 -12.16 5.64
C ILE A 222 -0.26 -12.88 5.11
N LEU A 223 -1.31 -12.14 4.74
CA LEU A 223 -2.49 -12.73 4.12
C LEU A 223 -2.18 -13.46 2.81
N VAL A 224 -1.30 -12.90 1.96
CA VAL A 224 -0.80 -13.59 0.74
C VAL A 224 -0.11 -14.89 1.12
N ILE A 225 0.79 -14.86 2.10
CA ILE A 225 1.51 -16.06 2.59
C ILE A 225 0.53 -17.11 3.11
N CYS A 226 -0.48 -16.71 3.89
CA CYS A 226 -1.48 -17.61 4.44
C CYS A 226 -2.36 -18.23 3.35
N ARG A 227 -2.81 -17.45 2.35
CA ARG A 227 -3.61 -17.98 1.22
C ARG A 227 -2.85 -18.92 0.31
N TYR A 228 -1.54 -18.68 0.16
CA TYR A 228 -0.65 -19.57 -0.57
C TYR A 228 -0.44 -20.90 0.17
N ARG A 229 -0.26 -20.84 1.49
CA ARG A 229 0.13 -22.01 2.30
C ARG A 229 -1.04 -22.83 2.82
N PHE A 230 -2.17 -22.21 3.16
CA PHE A 230 -3.29 -22.85 3.84
C PHE A 230 -4.58 -22.68 3.03
N SER A 231 -5.15 -23.80 2.56
CA SER A 231 -6.39 -23.82 1.77
C SER A 231 -7.57 -23.21 2.53
N SER A 232 -7.58 -23.32 3.85
CA SER A 232 -8.60 -22.81 4.76
C SER A 232 -8.70 -21.28 4.82
N PHE A 233 -7.72 -20.55 4.25
CA PHE A 233 -7.77 -19.10 4.08
C PHE A 233 -8.48 -18.67 2.80
N ASN A 234 -8.76 -19.61 1.89
CA ASN A 234 -9.51 -19.37 0.66
C ASN A 234 -10.98 -19.75 0.88
N VAL A 235 -11.88 -18.95 0.32
CA VAL A 235 -13.35 -19.15 0.45
C VAL A 235 -13.94 -19.52 -0.89
N SER A 236 -14.78 -20.56 -0.98
CA SER A 236 -15.43 -20.90 -2.26
C SER A 236 -16.57 -19.90 -2.60
N TYR A 237 -16.90 -19.80 -3.89
CA TYR A 237 -18.02 -18.97 -4.33
C TYR A 237 -19.33 -19.44 -3.70
N GLU A 238 -19.53 -20.75 -3.62
CA GLU A 238 -20.70 -21.41 -3.07
C GLU A 238 -20.85 -21.12 -1.57
N GLU A 239 -19.76 -21.21 -0.80
CA GLU A 239 -19.74 -20.85 0.63
C GLU A 239 -20.12 -19.39 0.84
N ALA A 240 -19.50 -18.47 0.10
CA ALA A 240 -19.79 -17.05 0.23
C ALA A 240 -21.24 -16.71 -0.14
N THR A 241 -21.80 -17.40 -1.14
CA THR A 241 -23.20 -17.20 -1.55
C THR A 241 -24.17 -17.71 -0.49
N LYS A 242 -23.93 -18.88 0.09
CA LYS A 242 -24.71 -19.42 1.22
C LYS A 242 -24.70 -18.47 2.43
N TYR A 243 -23.54 -17.93 2.78
CA TYR A 243 -23.41 -16.94 3.85
C TYR A 243 -24.21 -15.65 3.57
N ARG A 244 -24.14 -15.10 2.34
CA ARG A 244 -24.90 -13.92 1.94
C ARG A 244 -26.41 -14.13 2.03
N VAL A 245 -26.91 -15.28 1.55
CA VAL A 245 -28.34 -15.63 1.62
C VAL A 245 -28.80 -15.75 3.08
N LYS A 246 -28.01 -16.42 3.94
CA LYS A 246 -28.33 -16.56 5.36
C LYS A 246 -28.35 -15.21 6.10
N LYS A 247 -27.44 -14.29 5.75
CA LYS A 247 -27.41 -12.93 6.31
C LYS A 247 -28.60 -12.07 5.86
N LYS A 248 -29.07 -12.21 4.62
CA LYS A 248 -30.28 -11.49 4.13
C LYS A 248 -31.59 -11.97 4.76
N ARG A 249 -31.60 -13.16 5.37
CA ARG A 249 -32.78 -13.76 6.01
C ARG A 249 -32.86 -13.48 7.53
N ARG A 250 -31.86 -12.81 8.10
CA ARG A 250 -31.84 -12.33 9.48
C ARG A 250 -32.03 -10.83 9.47
#